data_AF-A0A3A8L8N3-F1
#
_entry.id   AF-A0A3A8L8N3-F1
#
_cell.length_a   1.000
_cell.length_b   1.000
_cell.length_c   1.000
_cell.angle_alpha   90.00
_cell.angle_beta   90.00
_cell.angle_gamma   90.00
#
_symmetry.space_group_name_H-M   'P 1'
#
loop_
_entity.id
_entity.type
_entity.pdbx_description
1 polymer ?
#
loop_
_entity_poly.entity_id
_entity_poly.type
_entity_poly.pdbx_seq_one_letter_code
_entity_poly.pdbx_strand_id
1 'polypeptide(L)'
;MSRTVKRLGLTLLVCWFVPSTCVAVSLGSVGALQALTAEPTSIPGDPPIDILLGGALCGWLFILIGFCGFFVARHEADPIVRLWRRVLPPLTVLSLLALSPTVAQVGGRHFGEWRRLKSLLRENEARVQQMIGRTEGSLSEEESALVRAWFLEHPVSLRFESEPEPVRIRLMHSTPPYVGVDFGRGRNAVFDPVTMLCLYSD
;
A
#
# COMPACT_ATOMS: atom_id res chain seq x y z
N MET A 1 3.68 2.81 -42.58
CA MET A 1 2.46 2.54 -41.78
C MET A 1 1.23 2.58 -42.67
N SER A 2 0.46 1.49 -42.74
CA SER A 2 -0.79 1.40 -43.52
C SER A 2 -1.86 2.38 -42.99
N ARG A 3 -2.70 2.93 -43.88
CA ARG A 3 -3.84 3.81 -43.54
C ARG A 3 -4.78 3.17 -42.49
N THR A 4 -4.88 1.84 -42.50
CA THR A 4 -5.70 1.08 -41.54
C THR A 4 -5.17 1.18 -40.11
N VAL A 5 -3.84 1.14 -39.94
CA VAL A 5 -3.17 1.27 -38.64
C VAL A 5 -3.37 2.66 -38.04
N LYS A 6 -3.35 3.69 -38.89
CA LYS A 6 -3.57 5.09 -38.48
C LYS A 6 -5.01 5.34 -38.02
N ARG A 7 -5.99 4.85 -38.78
CA ARG A 7 -7.42 4.94 -38.40
C ARG A 7 -7.72 4.19 -37.10
N LEU A 8 -7.14 3.00 -36.93
CA LEU A 8 -7.29 2.24 -35.68
C LEU A 8 -6.70 3.02 -34.49
N GLY A 9 -5.52 3.64 -34.66
CA GLY A 9 -4.90 4.48 -33.65
C GLY A 9 -5.75 5.70 -33.27
N LEU A 10 -6.39 6.37 -34.25
CA LEU A 10 -7.27 7.51 -34.01
C LEU A 10 -8.55 7.12 -33.26
N THR A 11 -9.19 6.01 -33.64
CA THR A 11 -10.39 5.50 -32.95
C THR A 11 -10.06 5.11 -31.51
N LEU A 12 -8.96 4.39 -31.29
CA LEU A 12 -8.48 4.06 -29.96
C LEU A 12 -8.24 5.34 -29.14
N LEU A 13 -7.60 6.35 -29.72
CA LEU A 13 -7.28 7.61 -29.06
C LEU A 13 -8.52 8.41 -28.64
N VAL A 14 -9.57 8.44 -29.47
CA VAL A 14 -10.84 9.11 -29.13
C VAL A 14 -11.58 8.34 -28.03
N CYS A 15 -11.68 7.02 -28.16
CA CYS A 15 -12.37 6.17 -27.19
C CYS A 15 -11.67 6.17 -25.82
N TRP A 16 -10.34 6.33 -25.77
CA TRP A 16 -9.57 6.32 -24.54
C TRP A 16 -9.43 7.70 -23.88
N PHE A 17 -9.75 8.80 -24.58
CA PHE A 17 -9.51 10.15 -24.08
C PHE A 17 -10.32 10.48 -22.83
N VAL A 18 -11.64 10.32 -22.92
CA VAL A 18 -12.55 10.62 -21.82
C VAL A 18 -12.27 9.71 -20.63
N PRO A 19 -12.13 8.37 -20.82
CA PRO A 19 -11.75 7.49 -19.72
C PRO A 19 -10.40 7.83 -19.06
N SER A 20 -9.33 8.08 -19.83
CA SER A 20 -8.00 8.36 -19.24
C SER A 20 -7.95 9.69 -18.50
N THR A 21 -8.63 10.72 -19.01
CA THR A 21 -8.72 12.02 -18.33
C THR A 21 -9.55 11.93 -17.04
N CYS A 22 -10.68 11.23 -17.06
CA CYS A 22 -11.48 10.97 -15.86
C CYS A 22 -10.67 10.20 -14.79
N VAL A 23 -9.92 9.17 -15.18
CA VAL A 23 -9.06 8.41 -14.26
C VAL A 23 -7.98 9.32 -13.67
N ALA A 24 -7.24 10.07 -14.48
CA ALA A 24 -6.16 10.92 -14.00
C ALA A 24 -6.65 12.08 -13.11
N VAL A 25 -7.80 12.69 -13.41
CA VAL A 25 -8.43 13.68 -12.53
C VAL A 25 -8.86 13.05 -11.21
N SER A 26 -9.47 11.86 -11.25
CA SER A 26 -9.90 11.16 -10.03
C SER A 26 -8.71 10.83 -9.14
N LEU A 27 -7.62 10.31 -9.72
CA LEU A 27 -6.38 10.03 -8.99
C LEU A 27 -5.75 11.30 -8.40
N GLY A 28 -5.75 12.41 -9.16
CA GLY A 28 -5.27 13.70 -8.68
C GLY A 28 -6.08 14.23 -7.50
N SER A 29 -7.41 14.19 -7.58
CA SER A 29 -8.32 14.62 -6.51
C SER A 29 -8.18 13.76 -5.25
N VAL A 30 -8.05 12.44 -5.41
CA VAL A 30 -7.84 11.52 -4.28
C VAL A 30 -6.50 11.81 -3.60
N GLY A 31 -5.41 11.94 -4.35
CA GLY A 31 -4.10 12.27 -3.78
C GLY A 31 -4.07 13.63 -3.10
N ALA A 32 -4.71 14.65 -3.69
CA ALA A 32 -4.83 15.98 -3.07
C ALA A 32 -5.67 15.95 -1.79
N LEU A 33 -6.80 15.23 -1.79
CA LEU A 33 -7.63 15.09 -0.61
C LEU A 33 -6.86 14.38 0.50
N GLN A 34 -6.15 13.29 0.20
CA GLN A 34 -5.28 12.61 1.16
C GLN A 34 -4.22 13.55 1.73
N ALA A 35 -3.55 14.35 0.89
CA ALA A 35 -2.53 15.28 1.37
C ALA A 35 -3.09 16.37 2.29
N LEU A 36 -4.36 16.76 2.10
CA LEU A 36 -5.04 17.77 2.92
C LEU A 36 -5.62 17.20 4.22
N THR A 37 -6.00 15.92 4.23
CA THR A 37 -6.64 15.27 5.37
C THR A 37 -5.71 14.35 6.18
N ALA A 38 -4.49 14.09 5.70
CA ALA A 38 -3.53 13.27 6.41
C ALA A 38 -3.09 13.99 7.69
N GLU A 39 -3.58 13.55 8.85
CA GLU A 39 -3.00 13.95 10.11
C GLU A 39 -1.54 13.46 10.19
N PRO A 40 -0.59 14.29 10.66
CA PRO A 40 0.83 13.98 10.66
C PRO A 40 1.24 12.90 11.67
N THR A 41 0.30 12.29 12.40
CA THR A 41 0.59 11.37 13.48
C THR A 41 -0.52 10.33 13.62
N SER A 42 -0.32 9.12 13.11
CA SER A 42 -0.58 7.92 13.92
C SER A 42 0.08 6.69 13.31
N ILE A 43 0.93 6.05 14.08
CA ILE A 43 1.14 4.61 13.96
C ILE A 43 0.40 4.01 15.17
N PRO A 44 -0.38 2.92 15.09
CA PRO A 44 -0.41 1.91 14.04
C PRO A 44 -1.83 1.42 13.71
N GLY A 45 -2.46 1.90 12.62
CA GLY A 45 -3.76 1.35 12.21
C GLY A 45 -4.34 1.88 10.89
N ASP A 46 -3.73 2.89 10.29
CA ASP A 46 -4.44 3.68 9.29
C ASP A 46 -4.74 2.93 7.96
N PRO A 47 -5.95 3.13 7.39
CA PRO A 47 -6.67 2.23 6.49
C PRO A 47 -6.31 2.42 5.00
N PRO A 48 -7.05 1.80 4.05
CA PRO A 48 -6.54 0.86 3.05
C PRO A 48 -5.72 1.55 1.93
N ILE A 49 -4.52 2.03 2.24
CA ILE A 49 -3.63 2.62 1.24
C ILE A 49 -3.29 1.60 0.14
N ASP A 50 -3.27 0.30 0.44
CA ASP A 50 -3.00 -0.75 -0.55
C ASP A 50 -4.09 -0.88 -1.61
N ILE A 51 -5.37 -0.65 -1.26
CA ILE A 51 -6.47 -0.67 -2.24
C ILE A 51 -6.41 0.59 -3.11
N LEU A 52 -6.13 1.74 -2.50
CA LEU A 52 -5.99 3.01 -3.23
C LEU A 52 -4.76 3.01 -4.14
N LEU A 53 -3.63 2.46 -3.69
CA LEU A 53 -2.44 2.27 -4.49
C LEU A 53 -2.69 1.24 -5.60
N GLY A 54 -3.34 0.12 -5.30
CA GLY A 54 -3.73 -0.88 -6.30
C GLY A 54 -4.64 -0.30 -7.38
N GLY A 55 -5.67 0.46 -6.98
CA GLY A 55 -6.55 1.19 -7.89
C GLY A 55 -5.81 2.25 -8.70
N ALA A 56 -4.88 2.97 -8.07
CA ALA A 56 -4.03 3.94 -8.74
C ALA A 56 -3.13 3.29 -9.80
N LEU A 57 -2.46 2.17 -9.47
CA LEU A 57 -1.63 1.42 -10.41
C LEU A 57 -2.44 0.91 -11.61
N CYS A 58 -3.64 0.37 -11.36
CA CYS A 58 -4.57 -0.03 -12.43
C CYS A 58 -4.97 1.16 -13.32
N GLY A 59 -5.28 2.31 -12.72
CA GLY A 59 -5.59 3.54 -13.45
C GLY A 59 -4.40 4.05 -14.29
N TRP A 60 -3.19 3.95 -13.75
CA TRP A 60 -1.95 4.28 -14.45
C TRP A 60 -1.67 3.38 -15.65
N LEU A 61 -1.86 2.07 -15.50
CA LEU A 61 -1.77 1.12 -16.61
C LEU A 61 -2.80 1.45 -17.71
N PHE A 62 -4.01 1.84 -17.31
CA PHE A 62 -5.04 2.27 -18.24
C PHE A 62 -4.65 3.54 -19.02
N ILE A 63 -4.02 4.53 -18.36
CA ILE A 63 -3.47 5.74 -19.01
C ILE A 63 -2.32 5.39 -19.96
N LEU A 64 -1.41 4.47 -19.57
CA LEU A 64 -0.31 3.99 -20.40
C LEU A 64 -0.78 3.33 -21.70
N ILE A 65 -1.85 2.53 -21.65
CA ILE A 65 -2.47 1.95 -22.84
C ILE A 65 -2.98 3.06 -23.78
N GLY A 66 -3.55 4.14 -23.23
CA GLY A 66 -3.94 5.33 -23.99
C GLY A 66 -2.75 6.04 -24.65
N PHE A 67 -1.60 6.13 -23.96
CA PHE A 67 -0.36 6.67 -24.52
C PHE A 67 0.16 5.88 -25.72
N CYS A 68 0.00 4.54 -25.73
CA CYS A 68 0.37 3.72 -26.89
C CYS A 68 -0.44 4.12 -28.13
N GLY A 69 -1.74 4.37 -27.98
CA GLY A 69 -2.60 4.89 -29.06
C GLY A 69 -2.16 6.28 -29.55
N PHE A 70 -1.78 7.17 -28.62
CA PHE A 70 -1.20 8.47 -28.94
C PHE A 70 0.10 8.37 -29.74
N PHE A 71 1.03 7.48 -29.37
CA PHE A 71 2.29 7.32 -30.11
C PHE A 71 2.07 6.85 -31.56
N VAL A 72 1.05 6.03 -31.81
CA VAL A 72 0.67 5.58 -33.15
C VAL A 72 0.05 6.73 -33.97
N ALA A 73 -0.74 7.60 -33.34
CA ALA A 73 -1.44 8.70 -34.00
C ALA A 73 -0.68 10.05 -33.98
N ARG A 74 0.48 10.16 -33.31
CA ARG A 74 1.18 11.43 -33.03
C ARG A 74 1.58 12.28 -34.24
N HIS A 75 1.62 11.68 -35.43
CA HIS A 75 1.99 12.34 -36.68
C HIS A 75 0.77 12.84 -37.48
N GLU A 76 -0.45 12.59 -37.00
CA GLU A 76 -1.69 13.10 -37.59
C GLU A 76 -1.87 14.59 -37.23
N ALA A 77 -2.34 15.39 -38.18
CA ALA A 77 -2.61 16.82 -37.98
C ALA A 77 -3.95 17.10 -37.28
N ASP A 78 -4.57 16.05 -36.74
CA ASP A 78 -5.90 16.12 -36.13
C ASP A 78 -5.93 17.05 -34.91
N PRO A 79 -7.00 17.87 -34.77
CA PRO A 79 -7.16 18.76 -33.62
C PRO A 79 -7.21 17.99 -32.30
N ILE A 80 -7.74 16.77 -32.32
CA ILE A 80 -7.82 15.88 -31.15
C ILE A 80 -6.42 15.43 -30.69
N VAL A 81 -5.52 15.12 -31.63
CA VAL A 81 -4.13 14.73 -31.33
C VAL A 81 -3.36 15.91 -30.72
N ARG A 82 -3.60 17.12 -31.21
CA ARG A 82 -3.02 18.36 -30.63
C ARG A 82 -3.52 18.62 -29.21
N LEU A 83 -4.80 18.38 -28.93
CA LEU A 83 -5.37 18.50 -27.60
C LEU A 83 -4.75 17.48 -26.63
N TRP A 84 -4.64 16.21 -27.04
CA TRP A 84 -3.99 15.15 -26.27
C TRP A 84 -2.56 15.51 -25.87
N ARG A 85 -1.77 16.04 -26.82
CA ARG A 85 -0.39 16.45 -26.57
C ARG A 85 -0.28 17.56 -25.51
N ARG A 86 -1.30 18.40 -25.38
CA ARG A 86 -1.32 19.50 -24.40
C ARG A 86 -1.85 19.07 -23.04
N VAL A 87 -2.89 18.24 -23.00
CA VAL A 87 -3.62 17.93 -21.77
C VAL A 87 -3.03 16.73 -21.06
N LEU A 88 -2.72 15.65 -21.78
CA LEU A 88 -2.41 14.37 -21.13
C LEU A 88 -1.06 14.37 -20.39
N PRO A 89 0.07 14.87 -20.95
CA PRO A 89 1.33 14.88 -20.24
C PRO A 89 1.30 15.61 -18.88
N PRO A 90 0.79 16.86 -18.77
CA PRO A 90 0.74 17.52 -17.47
C PRO A 90 -0.25 16.85 -16.51
N LEU A 91 -1.38 16.34 -16.99
CA LEU A 91 -2.34 15.61 -16.13
C LEU A 91 -1.72 14.33 -15.55
N THR A 92 -0.94 13.64 -16.38
CA THR A 92 -0.22 12.42 -16.02
C THR A 92 0.82 12.74 -14.95
N VAL A 93 1.66 13.75 -15.18
CA VAL A 93 2.66 14.21 -14.17
C VAL A 93 1.99 14.65 -12.87
N LEU A 94 0.90 15.42 -12.95
CA LEU A 94 0.15 15.87 -11.77
C LEU A 94 -0.44 14.69 -10.97
N SER A 95 -1.03 13.70 -11.66
CA SER A 95 -1.50 12.49 -11.00
C SER A 95 -0.37 11.70 -10.33
N LEU A 96 0.85 11.74 -10.87
CA LEU A 96 1.99 11.01 -10.31
C LEU A 96 2.50 11.69 -9.04
N LEU A 97 2.63 13.01 -9.11
CA LEU A 97 3.02 13.84 -7.98
C LEU A 97 1.99 13.73 -6.85
N ALA A 98 0.70 13.74 -7.16
CA ALA A 98 -0.37 13.58 -6.19
C ALA A 98 -0.35 12.20 -5.48
N LEU A 99 0.10 11.15 -6.17
CA LEU A 99 0.22 9.79 -5.61
C LEU A 99 1.59 9.49 -4.99
N SER A 100 2.57 10.37 -5.15
CA SER A 100 3.92 10.17 -4.61
C SER A 100 3.96 9.96 -3.08
N PRO A 101 3.13 10.63 -2.25
CA PRO A 101 3.11 10.38 -0.81
C PRO A 101 2.59 8.96 -0.50
N THR A 102 1.56 8.52 -1.21
CA THR A 102 0.96 7.18 -1.10
C THR A 102 1.99 6.09 -1.45
N VAL A 103 2.74 6.28 -2.53
CA VAL A 103 3.82 5.37 -2.94
C VAL A 103 4.95 5.35 -1.91
N ALA A 104 5.34 6.53 -1.39
CA ALA A 104 6.38 6.64 -0.37
C ALA A 104 5.96 5.97 0.94
N GLN A 105 4.69 6.08 1.33
CA GLN A 105 4.15 5.40 2.52
C GLN A 105 4.15 3.88 2.36
N VAL A 106 3.67 3.35 1.23
CA VAL A 106 3.68 1.89 0.96
C VAL A 106 5.11 1.37 0.83
N GLY A 107 5.98 2.12 0.15
CA GLY A 107 7.42 1.84 0.12
C GLY A 107 8.01 1.78 1.53
N GLY A 108 7.72 2.79 2.35
CA GLY A 108 8.11 2.82 3.76
C GLY A 108 7.69 1.57 4.53
N ARG A 109 6.49 1.03 4.28
CA ARG A 109 5.98 -0.20 4.92
C ARG A 109 6.62 -1.50 4.42
N HIS A 110 7.18 -1.53 3.21
CA HIS A 110 7.79 -2.73 2.65
C HIS A 110 9.32 -2.74 2.69
N PHE A 111 9.95 -1.61 3.00
CA PHE A 111 11.40 -1.44 3.09
C PHE A 111 11.82 -1.00 4.50
N GLY A 112 13.14 -0.98 4.75
CA GLY A 112 13.71 -0.48 6.01
C GLY A 112 13.21 -1.19 7.28
N GLU A 113 12.80 -0.39 8.26
CA GLU A 113 12.39 -0.82 9.60
C GLU A 113 11.13 -1.70 9.57
N TRP A 114 10.18 -1.39 8.68
CA TRP A 114 8.96 -2.18 8.54
C TRP A 114 9.21 -3.56 7.94
N ARG A 115 10.18 -3.69 7.03
CA ARG A 115 10.62 -5.01 6.55
C ARG A 115 11.21 -5.83 7.69
N ARG A 116 11.97 -5.19 8.59
CA ARG A 116 12.53 -5.84 9.78
C ARG A 116 11.43 -6.24 10.77
N LEU A 117 10.44 -5.38 10.97
CA LEU A 117 9.25 -5.70 11.76
C LEU A 117 8.52 -6.92 11.19
N LYS A 118 8.27 -6.92 9.87
CA LYS A 118 7.66 -8.05 9.17
C LYS A 118 8.41 -9.36 9.40
N SER A 119 9.74 -9.34 9.29
CA SER A 119 10.53 -10.55 9.57
C SER A 119 10.41 -11.00 11.02
N LEU A 120 10.42 -10.06 11.98
CA LEU A 120 10.28 -10.39 13.39
C LEU A 120 8.89 -10.93 13.72
N LEU A 121 7.83 -10.37 13.14
CA LEU A 121 6.47 -10.88 13.30
C LEU A 121 6.37 -12.30 12.76
N ARG A 122 6.88 -12.58 11.55
CA ARG A 122 6.90 -13.94 10.97
C ARG A 122 7.69 -14.93 11.82
N GLU A 123 8.87 -14.53 12.28
CA GLU A 123 9.72 -15.39 13.10
C GLU A 123 9.07 -15.72 14.44
N ASN A 124 8.47 -14.72 15.09
CA ASN A 124 7.82 -14.92 16.39
C ASN A 124 6.47 -15.64 16.27
N GLU A 125 5.72 -15.43 15.19
CA GLU A 125 4.53 -16.22 14.89
C GLU A 125 4.89 -17.71 14.72
N ALA A 126 5.92 -18.00 13.91
CA ALA A 126 6.42 -19.36 13.74
C ALA A 126 6.94 -19.97 15.06
N ARG A 127 7.55 -19.14 15.93
CA ARG A 127 8.00 -19.57 17.26
C ARG A 127 6.83 -19.93 18.16
N VAL A 128 5.78 -19.11 18.21
CA VAL A 128 4.56 -19.44 18.95
C VAL A 128 3.99 -20.76 18.46
N GLN A 129 3.87 -20.95 17.14
CA GLN A 129 3.41 -22.20 16.54
C GLN A 129 4.29 -23.41 16.90
N GLN A 130 5.61 -23.23 16.95
CA GLN A 130 6.53 -24.27 17.41
C GLN A 130 6.35 -24.62 18.89
N MET A 131 6.14 -23.63 19.75
CA MET A 131 5.93 -23.82 21.19
C MET A 131 4.65 -24.61 21.48
N ILE A 132 3.58 -24.37 20.72
CA ILE A 132 2.30 -25.07 20.87
C ILE A 132 2.20 -26.35 20.03
N GLY A 133 3.18 -26.62 19.16
CA GLY A 133 3.21 -27.79 18.29
C GLY A 133 2.14 -27.81 17.18
N ARG A 134 1.51 -26.67 16.86
CA ARG A 134 0.50 -26.54 15.81
C ARG A 134 0.57 -25.21 15.07
N THR A 135 0.16 -25.20 13.81
CA THR A 135 0.20 -24.02 12.94
C THR A 135 -1.06 -23.16 13.00
N GLU A 136 -2.18 -23.72 13.45
CA GLU A 136 -3.48 -23.05 13.49
C GLU A 136 -4.29 -23.43 14.74
N GLY A 137 -5.32 -22.63 15.05
CA GLY A 137 -6.26 -22.86 16.15
C GLY A 137 -6.12 -21.85 17.29
N SER A 138 -7.12 -21.80 18.17
CA SER A 138 -7.05 -20.94 19.36
C SER A 138 -6.05 -21.50 20.37
N LEU A 139 -5.29 -20.64 21.02
CA LEU A 139 -4.51 -20.94 22.22
C LEU A 139 -5.47 -21.23 23.37
N SER A 140 -5.16 -22.25 24.17
CA SER A 140 -5.72 -22.42 25.49
C SER A 140 -5.16 -21.34 26.44
N GLU A 141 -5.75 -21.23 27.63
CA GLU A 141 -5.27 -20.29 28.64
C GLU A 141 -3.85 -20.65 29.12
N GLU A 142 -3.58 -21.94 29.30
CA GLU A 142 -2.25 -22.46 29.68
C GLU A 142 -1.19 -22.18 28.62
N GLU A 143 -1.53 -22.40 27.34
CA GLU A 143 -0.63 -22.09 26.21
C GLU A 143 -0.40 -20.59 26.08
N SER A 144 -1.45 -19.78 26.25
CA SER A 144 -1.35 -18.32 26.25
C SER A 144 -0.44 -17.82 27.38
N ALA A 145 -0.56 -18.39 28.58
CA ALA A 145 0.27 -18.06 29.73
C ALA A 145 1.73 -18.45 29.48
N LEU A 146 1.97 -19.64 28.95
CA LEU A 146 3.31 -20.13 28.59
C LEU A 146 3.98 -19.22 27.55
N VAL A 147 3.26 -18.84 26.49
CA VAL A 147 3.78 -17.95 25.45
C VAL A 147 4.03 -16.55 25.99
N ARG A 148 3.13 -16.01 26.83
CA ARG A 148 3.34 -14.72 27.49
C ARG A 148 4.56 -14.72 28.39
N ALA A 149 4.74 -15.77 29.19
CA ALA A 149 5.91 -15.93 30.06
C ALA A 149 7.20 -15.93 29.23
N TRP A 150 7.21 -16.62 28.08
CA TRP A 150 8.36 -16.63 27.19
C TRP A 150 8.71 -15.24 26.66
N PHE A 151 7.73 -14.44 26.20
CA PHE A 151 7.97 -13.06 25.74
C PHE A 151 8.41 -12.11 26.88
N LEU A 152 8.05 -12.40 28.13
CA LEU A 152 8.55 -11.66 29.29
C LEU A 152 10.02 -11.97 29.56
N GLU A 153 10.43 -13.23 29.44
CA GLU A 153 11.83 -13.67 29.60
C GLU A 153 12.72 -13.24 28.41
N HIS A 154 12.15 -13.24 27.20
CA HIS A 154 12.83 -12.95 25.95
C HIS A 154 12.18 -11.76 25.23
N PRO A 155 12.34 -10.52 25.74
CA PRO A 155 11.69 -9.36 25.17
C PRO A 155 12.21 -9.08 23.76
N VAL A 156 11.30 -9.15 22.79
CA VAL A 156 11.60 -8.81 21.40
C VAL A 156 11.20 -7.36 21.15
N SER A 157 12.16 -6.52 20.78
CA SER A 157 11.92 -5.11 20.49
C SER A 157 12.58 -4.65 19.21
N LEU A 158 12.01 -3.61 18.60
CA LEU A 158 12.52 -2.96 17.41
C LEU A 158 12.43 -1.44 17.61
N ARG A 159 13.51 -0.73 17.29
CA ARG A 159 13.49 0.74 17.29
C ARG A 159 13.04 1.23 15.92
N PHE A 160 12.03 2.09 15.92
CA PHE A 160 11.66 2.90 14.77
C PHE A 160 12.22 4.30 14.96
N GLU A 161 12.77 4.92 13.91
CA GLU A 161 13.22 6.31 13.96
C GLU A 161 12.07 7.28 14.28
N SER A 162 10.85 6.94 13.87
CA SER A 162 9.64 7.72 14.12
C SER A 162 9.06 7.57 15.54
N GLU A 163 9.50 6.58 16.32
CA GLU A 163 8.98 6.33 17.66
C GLU A 163 10.00 6.72 18.74
N PRO A 164 9.55 7.36 19.83
CA PRO A 164 10.44 7.78 20.92
C PRO A 164 11.00 6.58 21.69
N GLU A 165 10.25 5.49 21.76
CA GLU A 165 10.60 4.26 22.47
C GLU A 165 10.64 3.06 21.51
N PRO A 166 11.46 2.03 21.78
CA PRO A 166 11.43 0.80 21.00
C PRO A 166 10.06 0.13 21.13
N VAL A 167 9.48 -0.25 19.99
CA VAL A 167 8.24 -1.02 19.95
C VAL A 167 8.54 -2.46 20.37
N ARG A 168 7.57 -3.12 21.00
CA ARG A 168 7.74 -4.48 21.53
C ARG A 168 6.81 -5.44 20.80
N ILE A 169 7.30 -6.65 20.54
CA ILE A 169 6.47 -7.73 20.02
C ILE A 169 5.98 -8.56 21.20
N ARG A 170 4.68 -8.80 21.26
CA ARG A 170 4.04 -9.57 22.33
C ARG A 170 2.86 -10.38 21.81
N LEU A 171 2.45 -11.38 22.59
CA LEU A 171 1.20 -12.09 22.34
C LEU A 171 0.02 -11.11 22.49
N MET A 172 -0.83 -11.00 21.47
CA MET A 172 -2.01 -10.12 21.47
C MET A 172 -3.31 -10.88 21.27
N HIS A 173 -3.33 -11.90 20.42
CA HIS A 173 -4.52 -12.71 20.15
C HIS A 173 -4.32 -14.16 20.58
N SER A 174 -5.44 -14.81 20.94
CA SER A 174 -5.48 -16.26 21.15
C SER A 174 -5.62 -17.02 19.83
N THR A 175 -6.01 -16.37 18.72
CA THR A 175 -6.08 -16.97 17.38
C THR A 175 -5.06 -16.33 16.45
N PRO A 176 -4.61 -17.01 15.38
CA PRO A 176 -3.71 -16.42 14.40
C PRO A 176 -4.30 -15.14 13.76
N PRO A 177 -3.46 -14.13 13.44
CA PRO A 177 -2.08 -14.01 13.90
C PRO A 177 -1.99 -13.75 15.41
N TYR A 178 -1.17 -14.52 16.11
CA TYR A 178 -1.08 -14.52 17.57
C TYR A 178 -0.33 -13.31 18.11
N VAL A 179 0.75 -12.91 17.42
CA VAL A 179 1.62 -11.82 17.87
C VAL A 179 1.22 -10.48 17.27
N GLY A 180 1.45 -9.42 18.04
CA GLY A 180 1.27 -8.04 17.62
C GLY A 180 2.37 -7.14 18.16
N VAL A 181 2.22 -5.85 17.90
CA VAL A 181 3.20 -4.80 18.18
C VAL A 181 2.61 -3.84 19.19
N ASP A 182 3.33 -3.63 20.28
CA ASP A 182 3.05 -2.66 21.33
C ASP A 182 3.98 -1.46 21.14
N PHE A 183 3.40 -0.33 20.75
CA PHE A 183 4.09 0.95 20.55
C PHE A 183 4.18 1.76 21.86
N GLY A 184 3.78 1.16 22.98
CA GLY A 184 3.71 1.81 24.28
C GLY A 184 2.48 2.70 24.43
N ARG A 185 2.22 3.12 25.66
CA ARG A 185 1.11 4.03 26.02
C ARG A 185 -0.27 3.57 25.54
N GLY A 186 -0.48 2.25 25.44
CA GLY A 186 -1.74 1.66 25.00
C GLY A 186 -1.92 1.61 23.48
N ARG A 187 -0.97 2.10 22.68
CA ARG A 187 -1.00 2.00 21.21
C ARG A 187 -0.54 0.61 20.79
N ASN A 188 -1.48 -0.27 20.50
CA ASN A 188 -1.18 -1.61 20.02
C ASN A 188 -1.71 -1.84 18.63
N ALA A 189 -1.05 -2.71 17.87
CA ALA A 189 -1.57 -3.16 16.60
C ALA A 189 -1.20 -4.59 16.29
N VAL A 190 -2.09 -5.26 15.58
CA VAL A 190 -1.85 -6.59 15.02
C VAL A 190 -1.83 -6.48 13.51
N PHE A 191 -0.77 -7.01 12.92
CA PHE A 191 -0.59 -7.03 11.47
C PHE A 191 -0.64 -8.46 10.97
N ASP A 192 -1.20 -8.64 9.79
CA ASP A 192 -1.00 -9.87 9.03
C ASP A 192 0.50 -10.00 8.70
N PRO A 193 1.19 -11.06 9.15
CA PRO A 193 2.63 -11.20 8.96
C PRO A 193 3.02 -11.43 7.48
N VAL A 194 2.08 -11.84 6.64
CA VAL A 194 2.28 -12.02 5.20
C VAL A 194 2.13 -10.70 4.46
N THR A 195 1.01 -10.02 4.64
CA THR A 195 0.63 -8.82 3.87
C THR A 195 1.09 -7.52 4.53
N MET A 196 1.33 -7.52 5.83
CA MET A 196 1.51 -6.33 6.70
C MET A 196 0.27 -5.42 6.77
N LEU A 197 -0.89 -5.92 6.37
CA LEU A 197 -2.17 -5.27 6.59
C LEU A 197 -2.45 -5.19 8.08
N CYS A 198 -2.92 -4.04 8.54
CA CYS A 198 -3.36 -3.88 9.93
C CYS A 198 -4.71 -4.59 10.09
N LEU A 199 -4.75 -5.58 10.98
CA LEU A 199 -5.96 -6.32 11.31
C LEU A 199 -6.66 -5.71 12.52
N TYR A 200 -5.90 -5.05 13.39
CA TYR A 200 -6.37 -4.44 14.63
C TYR A 200 -5.46 -3.28 15.04
N SER A 201 -6.05 -2.20 15.56
CA SER A 201 -5.37 -1.08 16.22
C SER A 201 -6.19 -0.61 17.41
N ASP A 202 -5.52 -0.29 18.51
CA ASP A 202 -6.06 0.50 19.62
C ASP A 202 -5.97 2.01 19.34
#